data_AF-A0A3D4S6H8-F1
#
_entry.id   AF-A0A3D4S6H8-F1
#
_cell.length_a   1.000
_cell.length_b   1.000
_cell.length_c   1.000
_cell.angle_alpha   90.00
_cell.angle_beta   90.00
_cell.angle_gamma   90.00
#
_symmetry.space_group_name_H-M   'P 1'
#
loop_
_entity.id
_entity.type
_entity.pdbx_description
1 polymer ?
#
loop_
_entity_poly.entity_id
_entity_poly.type
_entity_poly.pdbx_seq_one_letter_code
_entity_poly.pdbx_strand_id
1 'polypeptide(L)'
;MKNVLFMAETTMILSVVLLVVAAVLLAFAVAILVIAKKAKSAPVQKEEEKEEKIKVVDGVRYAEEPSVKKVSHREGDFVLAVGKTVKAEKDGELLPGQYTVLAGADGAEAFNVRVGGFVREFHHGDTIVLADGDEITAVSHTIVLR
;
A
#
# COMPACT_ATOMS: atom_id res chain seq x y z
N MET A 1 -59.56 -12.56 -49.67
CA MET A 1 -58.20 -13.06 -49.95
C MET A 1 -57.09 -12.05 -49.62
N LYS A 2 -57.26 -10.73 -49.88
CA LYS A 2 -56.25 -9.70 -49.53
C LYS A 2 -55.88 -9.65 -48.03
N ASN A 3 -56.84 -9.83 -47.13
CA ASN A 3 -56.60 -9.77 -45.67
C ASN A 3 -55.74 -10.93 -45.13
N VAL A 4 -55.80 -12.11 -45.76
CA VAL A 4 -55.03 -13.29 -45.33
C VAL A 4 -53.58 -13.17 -45.77
N LEU A 5 -53.33 -12.60 -46.96
CA LEU A 5 -51.98 -12.33 -47.46
C LEU A 5 -51.27 -11.26 -46.62
N PHE A 6 -51.99 -10.20 -46.22
CA PHE A 6 -51.46 -9.12 -45.39
C PHE A 6 -51.11 -9.59 -43.95
N MET A 7 -51.90 -10.53 -43.39
CA MET A 7 -51.58 -11.15 -42.10
C MET A 7 -50.33 -12.06 -42.17
N ALA A 8 -50.13 -12.77 -43.28
CA ALA A 8 -48.93 -13.59 -43.48
C ALA A 8 -47.66 -12.72 -43.61
N GLU A 9 -47.72 -11.61 -44.33
CA GLU A 9 -46.58 -10.70 -44.47
C GLU A 9 -46.24 -10.00 -43.14
N THR A 10 -47.25 -9.56 -42.39
CA THR A 10 -47.06 -8.90 -41.08
C THR A 10 -46.53 -9.86 -40.01
N THR A 11 -46.95 -11.13 -40.01
CA THR A 11 -46.40 -12.17 -39.10
C THR A 11 -44.96 -12.54 -39.45
N MET A 12 -44.61 -12.58 -40.74
CA MET A 12 -43.23 -12.76 -41.19
C MET A 12 -42.34 -11.59 -40.78
N ILE A 13 -42.80 -10.35 -40.95
CA ILE A 13 -42.05 -9.15 -40.53
C ILE A 13 -41.89 -9.13 -39.00
N LEU A 14 -42.96 -9.44 -38.25
CA LEU A 14 -42.91 -9.47 -36.78
C LEU A 14 -41.94 -10.53 -36.25
N SER A 15 -41.90 -11.72 -36.86
CA SER A 15 -40.97 -12.78 -36.44
C SER A 15 -39.50 -12.44 -36.73
N VAL A 16 -39.22 -11.77 -37.85
CA VAL A 16 -37.88 -11.25 -38.17
C VAL A 16 -37.46 -10.17 -37.18
N VAL A 17 -38.34 -9.22 -36.86
CA VAL A 17 -38.05 -8.17 -35.86
C VAL A 17 -37.78 -8.78 -34.49
N LEU A 18 -38.56 -9.79 -34.08
CA LEU A 18 -38.40 -10.46 -32.79
C LEU A 18 -37.07 -11.24 -32.70
N LEU A 19 -36.63 -11.86 -33.81
CA LEU A 19 -35.31 -12.50 -33.91
C LEU A 19 -34.15 -11.49 -33.78
N VAL A 20 -34.27 -10.33 -34.44
CA VAL A 20 -33.25 -9.27 -34.35
C VAL A 20 -33.16 -8.73 -32.92
N VAL A 21 -34.30 -8.49 -32.26
CA VAL A 21 -34.33 -8.04 -30.86
C VAL A 21 -33.72 -9.09 -29.94
N ALA A 22 -34.04 -10.38 -30.13
CA ALA A 22 -33.45 -11.46 -29.34
C ALA A 22 -31.92 -11.54 -29.52
N ALA A 23 -31.41 -11.36 -30.75
CA ALA A 23 -29.98 -11.35 -31.02
C ALA A 23 -29.26 -10.17 -30.33
N VAL A 24 -29.86 -8.98 -30.34
CA VAL A 24 -29.32 -7.79 -29.66
C VAL A 24 -29.28 -8.00 -28.14
N LEU A 25 -30.35 -8.54 -27.55
CA LEU A 25 -30.40 -8.83 -26.12
C LEU A 25 -29.35 -9.87 -25.72
N LEU A 26 -29.13 -10.90 -26.55
CA LEU A 26 -28.10 -11.91 -26.31
C LEU A 26 -26.69 -11.30 -26.32
N ALA A 27 -26.40 -10.43 -27.30
CA ALA A 27 -25.13 -9.71 -27.39
C ALA A 27 -24.91 -8.81 -26.16
N PHE A 28 -25.95 -8.13 -25.68
CA PHE A 28 -25.89 -7.28 -24.49
C PHE A 28 -25.63 -8.09 -23.22
N ALA A 29 -26.29 -9.25 -23.07
CA ALA A 29 -26.05 -10.16 -21.95
C ALA A 29 -24.60 -10.69 -21.93
N VAL A 30 -24.04 -11.04 -23.10
CA VAL A 30 -22.63 -11.45 -23.21
C VAL A 30 -21.68 -10.32 -22.84
N ALA A 31 -21.95 -9.08 -23.30
CA ALA A 31 -21.14 -7.92 -22.94
C ALA A 31 -21.12 -7.65 -21.42
N ILE A 32 -22.29 -7.72 -20.77
CA ILE A 32 -22.40 -7.59 -19.31
C ILE A 32 -21.62 -8.71 -18.60
N LEU A 33 -21.68 -9.94 -19.10
CA LEU A 33 -20.99 -11.08 -18.50
C LEU A 33 -19.46 -10.97 -18.64
N VAL A 34 -18.97 -10.43 -19.76
CA VAL A 34 -17.54 -10.11 -19.97
C VAL A 34 -17.09 -8.99 -19.02
N ILE A 35 -17.88 -7.93 -18.85
CA ILE A 35 -17.57 -6.83 -17.92
C ILE A 35 -17.60 -7.34 -16.47
N ALA A 36 -18.58 -8.16 -16.09
CA ALA A 36 -18.67 -8.73 -14.75
C ALA A 36 -17.52 -9.70 -14.44
N LYS A 37 -17.09 -10.51 -15.43
CA LYS A 37 -15.87 -11.33 -15.30
C LYS A 37 -14.63 -10.45 -15.17
N LYS A 38 -14.50 -9.38 -15.95
CA LYS A 38 -13.39 -8.42 -15.85
C LYS A 38 -13.39 -7.65 -14.52
N ALA A 39 -14.56 -7.37 -13.95
CA ALA A 39 -14.71 -6.74 -12.64
C ALA A 39 -14.39 -7.69 -11.47
N LYS A 40 -14.66 -9.00 -11.59
CA LYS A 40 -14.14 -10.02 -10.66
C LYS A 40 -12.65 -10.30 -10.82
N SER A 41 -12.08 -9.91 -11.96
CA SER A 41 -10.63 -9.96 -12.26
C SER A 41 -9.92 -8.65 -11.94
N ALA A 42 -10.66 -7.60 -11.55
CA ALA A 42 -10.04 -6.47 -10.91
C ALA A 42 -9.54 -6.99 -9.56
N PRO A 43 -8.24 -6.95 -9.28
CA PRO A 43 -7.75 -7.31 -7.97
C PRO A 43 -8.41 -6.32 -7.02
N VAL A 44 -9.39 -6.79 -6.25
CA VAL A 44 -9.58 -6.27 -4.90
C VAL A 44 -8.18 -6.39 -4.32
N GLN A 45 -7.54 -5.24 -4.09
CA GLN A 45 -6.27 -5.14 -3.39
C GLN A 45 -6.51 -5.64 -1.96
N LYS A 46 -6.69 -6.96 -1.82
CA LYS A 46 -6.21 -7.64 -0.63
C LYS A 46 -4.72 -7.54 -0.80
N GLU A 47 -4.11 -6.64 -0.03
CA GLU A 47 -2.69 -6.67 0.28
C GLU A 47 -2.36 -8.14 0.55
N GLU A 48 -1.82 -8.84 -0.45
CA GLU A 48 -1.23 -10.15 -0.25
C GLU A 48 -0.11 -9.88 0.74
N GLU A 49 -0.28 -10.36 1.98
CA GLU A 49 0.81 -10.53 2.93
C GLU A 49 1.81 -11.46 2.23
N LYS A 50 2.72 -10.85 1.45
CA LYS A 50 3.95 -11.49 0.99
C LYS A 50 4.56 -12.07 2.25
N GLU A 51 4.75 -13.39 2.27
CA GLU A 51 5.47 -14.07 3.33
C GLU A 51 6.82 -13.35 3.51
N GLU A 52 6.94 -12.61 4.61
CA GLU A 52 8.13 -11.82 4.91
C GLU A 52 9.29 -12.78 5.08
N LYS A 53 10.28 -12.71 4.18
CA LYS A 53 11.53 -13.46 4.32
C LYS A 53 12.27 -12.90 5.52
N ILE A 54 12.21 -13.65 6.62
CA ILE A 54 12.84 -13.32 7.89
C ILE A 54 14.20 -14.02 7.98
N LYS A 55 15.26 -13.24 8.19
CA LYS A 55 16.62 -13.74 8.47
C LYS A 55 16.98 -13.39 9.90
N VAL A 56 17.40 -14.37 10.70
CA VAL A 56 17.88 -14.13 12.07
C VAL A 56 19.40 -14.17 12.04
N VAL A 57 20.05 -13.07 12.45
CA VAL A 57 21.52 -12.95 12.58
C VAL A 57 21.83 -12.49 13.99
N ASP A 58 22.69 -13.22 14.70
CA ASP A 58 23.10 -12.92 16.08
C ASP A 58 21.95 -12.65 17.06
N GLY A 59 20.83 -13.37 16.88
CA GLY A 59 19.62 -13.24 17.72
C GLY A 59 18.70 -12.08 17.35
N VAL A 60 19.04 -11.27 16.34
CA VAL A 60 18.23 -10.15 15.85
C VAL A 60 17.47 -10.55 14.58
N ARG A 61 16.18 -10.21 14.51
CA ARG A 61 15.27 -10.56 13.42
C ARG A 61 15.28 -9.47 12.34
N TYR A 62 15.78 -9.82 11.16
CA TYR A 62 15.76 -8.96 9.98
C TYR A 62 14.72 -9.41 8.96
N ALA A 63 14.16 -8.48 8.18
CA ALA A 63 13.32 -8.82 7.04
C ALA A 63 13.68 -8.01 5.79
N GLU A 64 13.55 -8.62 4.61
CA GLU A 64 13.91 -7.99 3.33
C GLU A 64 12.93 -6.87 2.92
N GLU A 65 11.61 -7.08 3.05
CA GLU A 65 10.58 -6.09 2.67
C GLU A 65 9.42 -6.03 3.68
N PRO A 66 9.59 -5.41 4.86
CA PRO A 66 8.47 -5.10 5.75
C PRO A 66 7.61 -3.95 5.20
N SER A 67 6.29 -4.06 5.38
CA SER A 67 5.35 -2.97 5.19
C SER A 67 5.59 -1.84 6.21
N VAL A 68 5.27 -0.58 5.87
CA VAL A 68 5.37 0.54 6.82
C VAL A 68 4.49 0.33 8.07
N LYS A 69 3.51 -0.58 8.02
CA LYS A 69 2.63 -0.90 9.15
C LYS A 69 3.28 -1.82 10.20
N LYS A 70 4.33 -2.57 9.86
CA LYS A 70 5.01 -3.51 10.78
C LYS A 70 6.52 -3.25 10.76
N VAL A 71 7.09 -2.90 11.90
CA VAL A 71 8.53 -2.67 12.01
C VAL A 71 9.25 -3.97 12.30
N SER A 72 10.01 -4.44 11.32
CA SER A 72 11.13 -5.35 11.54
C SER A 72 12.42 -4.61 11.27
N HIS A 73 13.49 -5.03 11.93
CA HIS A 73 14.82 -4.47 11.68
C HIS A 73 15.28 -4.82 10.27
N ARG A 74 16.00 -3.91 9.62
CA ARG A 74 16.75 -4.13 8.38
C ARG A 74 18.24 -3.91 8.63
N GLU A 75 19.05 -4.51 7.78
CA GLU A 75 20.48 -4.24 7.77
C GLU A 75 20.69 -2.77 7.36
N GLY A 76 21.42 -2.01 8.16
CA GLY A 76 21.60 -0.55 7.99
C GLY A 76 20.62 0.31 8.79
N ASP A 77 19.59 -0.27 9.41
CA ASP A 77 18.72 0.48 10.33
C ASP A 77 19.52 0.94 11.56
N PHE A 78 19.34 2.20 11.94
CA PHE A 78 19.91 2.74 13.18
C PHE A 78 18.85 2.79 14.29
N VAL A 79 19.07 2.05 15.37
CA VAL A 79 18.14 1.99 16.50
C VAL A 79 18.54 3.03 17.54
N LEU A 80 17.68 4.03 17.74
CA LEU A 80 17.88 5.07 18.73
C LEU A 80 17.00 4.82 19.95
N ALA A 81 17.62 4.32 21.02
CA ALA A 81 16.95 4.08 22.30
C ALA A 81 16.45 5.38 22.96
N VAL A 82 15.33 5.29 23.69
CA VAL A 82 14.77 6.42 24.45
C VAL A 82 15.83 7.09 25.32
N GLY A 83 15.89 8.41 25.26
CA GLY A 83 16.81 9.25 26.04
C GLY A 83 18.24 9.27 25.50
N LYS A 84 18.60 8.44 24.51
CA LYS A 84 19.93 8.48 23.89
C LYS A 84 19.97 9.63 22.88
N THR A 85 20.95 10.52 23.04
CA THR A 85 21.31 11.52 22.03
C THR A 85 22.43 10.97 21.17
N VAL A 86 22.30 11.09 19.86
CA VAL A 86 23.33 10.73 18.89
C VAL A 86 23.53 11.90 17.95
N LYS A 87 24.77 12.09 17.50
CA LYS A 87 25.16 13.13 16.56
C LYS A 87 25.36 12.51 15.17
N ALA A 88 24.78 13.14 14.15
CA ALA A 88 24.96 12.75 12.77
C ALA A 88 26.32 13.28 12.26
N GLU A 89 27.25 12.40 11.94
CA GLU A 89 28.59 12.74 11.48
C GLU A 89 29.04 11.77 10.39
N LYS A 90 29.77 12.25 9.38
CA LYS A 90 30.22 11.42 8.24
C LYS A 90 31.06 10.21 8.65
N ASP A 91 31.78 10.32 9.76
CA ASP A 91 32.64 9.28 10.33
C ASP A 91 32.09 8.75 11.68
N GLY A 92 30.83 9.08 12.01
CA GLY A 92 30.18 8.74 13.27
C GLY A 92 29.33 7.46 13.23
N GLU A 93 28.70 7.14 14.36
CA GLU A 93 27.75 6.00 14.46
C GLU A 93 26.50 6.20 13.58
N LEU A 94 26.07 7.45 13.42
CA LEU A 94 24.94 7.85 12.60
C LEU A 94 25.44 8.77 11.50
N LEU A 95 25.19 8.40 10.24
CA LEU A 95 25.57 9.22 9.10
C LEU A 95 24.58 10.38 8.90
N PRO A 96 25.02 11.51 8.32
CA PRO A 96 24.10 12.55 7.87
C PRO A 96 23.34 12.08 6.62
N GLY A 97 22.07 12.46 6.51
CA GLY A 97 21.22 12.03 5.41
C GLY A 97 19.72 12.14 5.68
N GLN A 98 18.95 11.61 4.74
CA GLN A 98 17.49 11.49 4.86
C GLN A 98 17.15 10.11 5.42
N TYR A 99 16.30 10.07 6.43
CA TYR A 99 15.84 8.87 7.10
C TYR A 99 14.32 8.85 7.18
N THR A 100 13.76 7.64 7.13
CA THR A 100 12.39 7.35 7.56
C THR A 100 12.43 7.02 9.04
N VAL A 101 11.60 7.68 9.84
CA VAL A 101 11.52 7.49 11.28
C VAL A 101 10.39 6.52 11.58
N LEU A 102 10.73 5.38 12.16
CA LEU A 102 9.79 4.33 12.52
C LEU A 102 9.72 4.20 14.04
N ALA A 103 8.52 4.02 14.57
CA ALA A 103 8.36 3.69 15.98
C ALA A 103 8.91 2.27 16.25
N GLY A 104 9.80 2.13 17.23
CA GLY A 104 10.32 0.83 17.66
C GLY A 104 9.38 0.09 18.63
N ALA A 105 8.31 0.74 19.10
CA ALA A 105 7.28 0.13 19.93
C ALA A 105 6.05 -0.22 19.08
N ASP A 106 5.55 -1.45 19.24
CA ASP A 106 4.35 -1.92 18.53
C ASP A 106 3.15 -1.03 18.84
N GLY A 107 2.48 -0.54 17.79
CA GLY A 107 1.25 0.24 17.89
C GLY A 107 1.42 1.73 18.21
N ALA A 108 2.65 2.24 18.36
CA ALA A 108 2.90 3.67 18.52
C ALA A 108 2.85 4.40 17.16
N GLU A 109 1.78 5.16 16.93
CA GLU A 109 1.61 5.95 15.71
C GLU A 109 2.31 7.30 15.75
N ALA A 110 2.49 7.88 16.94
CA ALA A 110 3.14 9.17 17.15
C ALA A 110 4.13 9.12 18.32
N PHE A 111 5.25 9.84 18.17
CA PHE A 111 6.32 9.89 19.16
C PHE A 111 7.12 11.19 19.05
N ASN A 112 7.78 11.57 20.14
CA ASN A 112 8.53 12.81 20.24
C ASN A 112 10.01 12.57 20.01
N VAL A 113 10.61 13.38 19.14
CA VAL A 113 12.04 13.37 18.84
C VAL A 113 12.58 14.78 19.00
N ARG A 114 13.73 14.91 19.66
CA ARG A 114 14.46 16.17 19.74
C ARG A 114 15.45 16.23 18.59
N VAL A 115 15.34 17.24 17.74
CA VAL A 115 16.31 17.52 16.66
C VAL A 115 16.54 19.02 16.57
N GLY A 116 17.80 19.43 16.40
CA GLY A 116 18.17 20.84 16.32
C GLY A 116 17.79 21.64 17.58
N GLY A 117 17.80 21.00 18.74
CA GLY A 117 17.43 21.62 20.03
C GLY A 117 15.93 21.72 20.33
N PHE A 118 15.05 21.34 19.40
CA PHE A 118 13.59 21.38 19.59
C PHE A 118 13.00 19.98 19.65
N VAL A 119 12.01 19.79 20.52
CA VAL A 119 11.19 18.57 20.52
C VAL A 119 10.07 18.74 19.51
N ARG A 120 9.94 17.79 18.59
CA ARG A 120 8.87 17.73 17.59
C ARG A 120 8.21 16.36 17.68
N GLU A 121 6.91 16.34 17.41
CA GLU A 121 6.17 15.10 17.23
C GLU A 121 6.38 14.61 15.80
N PHE A 122 6.62 13.31 15.68
CA PHE A 122 6.74 12.57 14.43
C PHE A 122 5.75 11.42 14.44
N HIS A 123 5.22 11.11 13.27
CA HIS A 123 4.39 9.94 13.05
C HIS A 123 5.22 8.81 12.46
N HIS A 124 4.70 7.59 12.63
CA HIS A 124 5.30 6.40 12.05
C HIS A 124 5.43 6.52 10.52
N GLY A 125 6.65 6.39 10.01
CA GLY A 125 6.93 6.49 8.58
C GLY A 125 7.19 7.91 8.09
N ASP A 126 7.22 8.91 8.99
CA ASP A 126 7.62 10.26 8.64
C ASP A 126 9.10 10.30 8.20
N THR A 127 9.44 11.34 7.44
CA THR A 127 10.80 11.59 6.99
C THR A 127 11.49 12.64 7.84
N ILE A 128 12.76 12.42 8.14
CA ILE A 128 13.65 13.41 8.75
C ILE A 128 14.93 13.54 7.93
N VAL A 129 15.51 14.74 7.90
CA VAL A 129 16.81 15.00 7.29
C VAL A 129 17.74 15.50 8.38
N LEU A 130 18.90 14.85 8.50
CA LEU A 130 19.96 15.19 9.46
C LEU A 130 21.16 15.72 8.68
N ALA A 131 21.54 16.96 8.97
CA ALA A 131 22.78 17.53 8.46
C ALA A 131 23.98 17.03 9.28
N ASP A 132 25.18 17.18 8.70
CA ASP A 132 26.43 16.90 9.39
C ASP A 132 26.56 17.84 10.61
N GLY A 133 26.68 17.26 11.79
CA GLY A 133 26.70 17.96 13.07
C GLY A 133 25.38 17.97 13.84
N ASP A 134 24.26 17.57 13.23
CA ASP A 134 22.95 17.59 13.90
C ASP A 134 22.87 16.55 15.02
N GLU A 135 22.24 16.94 16.14
CA GLU A 135 21.91 16.03 17.23
C GLU A 135 20.46 15.58 17.14
N ILE A 136 20.25 14.28 17.35
CA ILE A 136 18.94 13.64 17.44
C ILE A 136 18.81 12.87 18.76
N THR A 137 17.69 13.05 19.45
CA THR A 137 17.34 12.32 20.68
C THR A 137 15.94 11.73 20.56
N ALA A 138 15.81 10.44 20.79
CA ALA A 138 14.51 9.80 20.99
C ALA A 138 13.95 10.22 22.36
N VAL A 139 12.81 10.92 22.42
CA VAL A 139 12.31 11.48 23.70
C VAL A 139 11.30 10.55 24.36
N SER A 140 10.28 10.08 23.62
CA SER A 140 9.20 9.28 24.22
C SER A 140 9.27 7.78 23.93
N HIS A 141 9.77 7.37 22.75
CA HIS A 141 9.83 5.96 22.33
C HIS A 141 11.16 5.68 21.64
N THR A 142 11.61 4.42 21.70
CA THR A 142 12.73 3.96 20.87
C THR A 142 12.29 4.10 19.42
N ILE A 143 13.14 4.67 18.59
CA ILE A 143 12.86 4.86 17.17
C ILE A 143 13.90 4.13 16.33
N VAL A 144 13.52 3.80 15.10
CA VAL A 144 14.42 3.26 14.08
C VAL A 144 14.54 4.29 12.97
N LEU A 145 15.77 4.63 12.60
CA LEU A 145 16.09 5.47 11.46
C LEU A 145 16.49 4.56 10.30
N ARG A 146 15.80 4.71 9.17
CA ARG A 146 15.98 3.89 7.96
C ARG A 146 16.24 4.71 6.72
#